data_AF-A0A371WRV7-F1
#
_entry.id   AF-A0A371WRV7-F1
#
_cell.length_a   1.000
_cell.length_b   1.000
_cell.length_c   1.000
_cell.angle_alpha   90.00
_cell.angle_beta   90.00
_cell.angle_gamma   90.00
#
_symmetry.space_group_name_H-M   'P 1'
#
loop_
_entity.id
_entity.type
_entity.pdbx_description
1 polymer ?
#
loop_
_entity_poly.entity_id
_entity_poly.type
_entity_poly.pdbx_seq_one_letter_code
_entity_poly.pdbx_strand_id
1 'polypeptide(L)'
;MINKIKIFTALVALTFSNNVLAAACPQIVKPVCAADPTTKQVQTYTNSCFAQHASAIVLHDGKCNGLMCPRSCIVHGVRGKSIITGAIKVYDNMCWAEKDLAKFISYAPCPR
;
A
#
# COMPACT_ATOMS: atom_id res chain seq x y z
N MET A 1 -71.50 3.12 -11.79
CA MET A 1 -70.50 2.10 -12.18
C MET A 1 -69.34 2.15 -11.18
N ILE A 2 -68.95 0.97 -10.72
CA ILE A 2 -67.97 0.59 -9.69
C ILE A 2 -66.54 0.97 -10.15
N ASN A 3 -65.80 1.82 -9.42
CA ASN A 3 -64.70 1.53 -8.47
C ASN A 3 -63.27 1.55 -9.08
N LYS A 4 -62.41 2.39 -8.45
CA LYS A 4 -60.93 2.38 -8.31
C LYS A 4 -60.06 1.77 -9.44
N ILE A 5 -59.02 2.51 -9.88
CA ILE A 5 -57.60 2.07 -9.90
C ILE A 5 -56.69 3.13 -10.58
N LYS A 6 -55.71 3.59 -9.79
CA LYS A 6 -54.35 4.10 -10.14
C LYS A 6 -54.27 5.37 -10.99
N ILE A 7 -54.11 6.52 -10.33
CA ILE A 7 -52.81 7.18 -10.08
C ILE A 7 -52.23 7.75 -11.38
N PHE A 8 -52.39 9.07 -11.50
CA PHE A 8 -51.47 10.03 -12.11
C PHE A 8 -50.64 9.52 -13.29
N THR A 9 -51.11 9.91 -14.48
CA THR A 9 -50.34 10.14 -15.70
C THR A 9 -48.85 10.33 -15.40
N ALA A 10 -48.08 9.35 -15.87
CA ALA A 10 -46.67 9.15 -15.63
C ALA A 10 -45.88 10.48 -15.64
N LEU A 11 -45.49 10.91 -14.44
CA LEU A 11 -44.40 11.84 -14.24
C LEU A 11 -43.23 11.38 -15.10
N VAL A 12 -42.77 12.30 -15.95
CA VAL A 12 -41.44 12.35 -16.54
C VAL A 12 -40.50 11.46 -15.75
N ALA A 13 -40.14 10.30 -16.33
CA ALA A 13 -39.05 9.51 -15.81
C ALA A 13 -37.83 10.43 -15.89
N LEU A 14 -37.52 11.09 -14.78
CA LEU A 14 -36.22 11.64 -14.49
C LEU A 14 -35.29 10.44 -14.48
N THR A 15 -34.89 10.03 -15.68
CA THR A 15 -33.67 9.31 -15.90
C THR A 15 -32.58 10.27 -15.44
N PHE A 16 -32.34 10.31 -14.13
CA PHE A 16 -31.00 10.49 -13.64
C PHE A 16 -30.25 9.30 -14.23
N SER A 17 -29.75 9.50 -15.46
CA SER A 17 -28.59 8.78 -15.93
C SER A 17 -27.55 9.10 -14.88
N ASN A 18 -27.50 8.26 -13.85
CA ASN A 18 -26.31 8.06 -13.06
C ASN A 18 -25.32 7.47 -14.05
N ASN A 19 -24.78 8.33 -14.92
CA ASN A 19 -23.47 8.18 -15.47
C ASN A 19 -22.56 8.20 -14.26
N VAL A 20 -22.45 7.04 -13.62
CA VAL A 20 -21.24 6.65 -12.92
C VAL A 20 -20.20 6.64 -14.03
N LEU A 21 -19.68 7.83 -14.33
CA LEU A 21 -18.47 7.98 -15.09
C LEU A 21 -17.48 7.14 -14.30
N ALA A 22 -17.16 5.94 -14.81
CA ALA A 22 -16.12 5.09 -14.25
C ALA A 22 -14.96 6.04 -13.94
N ALA A 23 -14.62 6.21 -12.65
CA ALA A 23 -13.80 7.32 -12.21
C ALA A 23 -12.46 7.25 -12.92
N ALA A 24 -12.33 8.01 -14.00
CA ALA A 24 -11.17 7.94 -14.86
C ALA A 24 -10.03 8.61 -14.09
N CYS A 25 -8.96 7.87 -13.84
CA CYS A 25 -7.82 8.45 -13.15
C CYS A 25 -7.07 9.41 -14.07
N PRO A 26 -6.68 10.60 -13.58
CA PRO A 26 -5.88 11.54 -14.35
C PRO A 26 -4.54 10.88 -14.71
N GLN A 27 -4.02 11.19 -15.90
CA GLN A 27 -2.74 10.66 -16.39
C GLN A 27 -1.51 11.40 -15.81
N ILE A 28 -1.67 12.03 -14.64
CA ILE A 28 -0.57 12.72 -13.96
C ILE A 28 0.39 11.71 -13.34
N VAL A 29 1.70 11.95 -13.50
CA VAL A 29 2.76 11.13 -12.90
C VAL A 29 3.14 11.73 -11.54
N LYS A 30 2.52 11.20 -10.49
CA LYS A 30 2.80 11.52 -9.07
C LYS A 30 2.84 10.20 -8.29
N PRO A 31 3.92 9.41 -8.42
CA PRO A 31 3.91 8.03 -8.00
C PRO A 31 3.67 7.90 -6.49
N VAL A 32 3.02 6.81 -6.10
CA VAL A 32 2.81 6.42 -4.70
C VAL A 32 3.18 4.95 -4.51
N CYS A 33 3.68 4.61 -3.33
CA CYS A 33 3.88 3.24 -2.92
C CYS A 33 2.69 2.78 -2.09
N ALA A 34 2.01 1.73 -2.52
CA ALA A 34 0.81 1.24 -1.85
C ALA A 34 0.83 -0.27 -1.68
N ALA A 35 0.14 -0.76 -0.65
CA ALA A 35 0.01 -2.18 -0.35
C ALA A 35 -1.42 -2.68 -0.58
N ASP A 36 -1.54 -3.87 -1.16
CA ASP A 36 -2.78 -4.62 -1.12
C ASP A 36 -3.11 -4.98 0.35
N PRO A 37 -4.30 -4.62 0.87
CA PRO A 37 -4.64 -4.87 2.27
C PRO A 37 -4.74 -6.36 2.62
N THR A 38 -5.00 -7.23 1.64
CA THR A 38 -5.19 -8.67 1.79
C THR A 38 -3.87 -9.42 1.58
N THR A 39 -3.21 -9.25 0.44
CA THR A 39 -2.00 -10.00 0.09
C THR A 39 -0.73 -9.40 0.69
N LYS A 40 -0.81 -8.15 1.19
CA LYS A 40 0.32 -7.35 1.67
C LYS A 40 1.37 -7.09 0.60
N GLN A 41 1.09 -7.38 -0.67
CA GLN A 41 2.00 -7.07 -1.77
C GLN A 41 2.08 -5.56 -1.95
N VAL A 42 3.30 -5.07 -2.11
CA VAL A 42 3.61 -3.64 -2.22
C VAL A 42 4.00 -3.34 -3.66
N GLN A 43 3.36 -2.34 -4.26
CA GLN A 43 3.65 -1.93 -5.63
C GLN A 43 3.54 -0.41 -5.82
N THR A 44 4.24 0.09 -6.84
CA THR A 44 4.19 1.49 -7.23
C THR A 44 2.99 1.73 -8.15
N TYR A 45 2.17 2.72 -7.82
CA TYR A 45 1.12 3.21 -8.70
C TYR A 45 1.52 4.56 -9.29
N THR A 46 1.10 4.84 -10.54
CA THR A 46 1.41 6.09 -11.25
C THR A 46 0.94 7.33 -10.48
N ASN A 47 -0.19 7.20 -9.77
CA ASN A 47 -0.68 8.17 -8.80
C ASN A 47 -1.66 7.53 -7.81
N SER A 48 -2.06 8.31 -6.80
CA SER A 48 -2.97 7.88 -5.73
C SER A 48 -4.36 7.43 -6.22
N CYS A 49 -4.86 8.00 -7.32
CA CYS A 49 -6.14 7.57 -7.90
C CYS A 49 -6.08 6.10 -8.35
N PHE A 50 -5.01 5.73 -9.07
CA PHE A 50 -4.84 4.34 -9.51
C PHE A 50 -4.66 3.38 -8.33
N ALA A 51 -3.98 3.80 -7.27
CA ALA A 51 -3.86 3.01 -6.04
C ALA A 51 -5.23 2.78 -5.39
N GLN A 52 -6.03 3.84 -5.26
CA GLN A 52 -7.37 3.78 -4.69
C GLN A 52 -8.31 2.91 -5.52
N HIS A 53 -8.25 3.00 -6.85
CA HIS A 53 -9.05 2.16 -7.75
C HIS A 53 -8.70 0.67 -7.61
N ALA A 54 -7.45 0.36 -7.26
CA ALA A 54 -7.01 -0.99 -6.92
C ALA A 54 -7.29 -1.39 -5.46
N SER A 55 -7.98 -0.55 -4.68
CA SER A 55 -8.21 -0.72 -3.24
C SER A 55 -6.91 -0.89 -2.43
N ALA A 56 -5.80 -0.34 -2.93
CA ALA A 56 -4.51 -0.39 -2.27
C ALA A 56 -4.39 0.74 -1.22
N ILE A 57 -3.77 0.44 -0.09
CA ILE A 57 -3.50 1.41 0.98
C ILE A 57 -2.17 2.09 0.67
N VAL A 58 -2.20 3.41 0.46
CA VAL A 58 -0.99 4.21 0.26
C VAL A 58 -0.15 4.20 1.54
N LEU A 59 1.11 3.77 1.40
CA LEU A 59 2.10 3.73 2.47
C LEU A 59 2.88 5.04 2.55
N HIS A 60 3.31 5.56 1.41
CA HIS A 60 4.01 6.84 1.30
C HIS A 60 3.99 7.37 -0.14
N ASP A 61 4.29 8.67 -0.29
CA ASP A 61 4.51 9.30 -1.59
C ASP A 61 5.83 8.84 -2.23
N GLY A 62 5.86 8.80 -3.56
CA GLY A 62 6.99 8.32 -4.35
C GLY A 62 6.88 6.85 -4.76
N LYS A 63 7.87 6.37 -5.51
CA LYS A 63 7.93 4.95 -5.91
C LYS A 63 8.25 4.06 -4.70
N CYS A 64 7.92 2.79 -4.79
CA CYS A 64 8.35 1.80 -3.81
C CYS A 64 9.85 1.57 -3.90
N ASN A 65 10.52 1.70 -2.76
CA ASN A 65 11.99 1.63 -2.66
C ASN A 65 12.39 0.42 -1.80
N GLY A 66 12.13 -0.79 -2.30
CA GLY A 66 12.49 -2.04 -1.64
C GLY A 66 11.87 -2.24 -0.24
N LEU A 67 12.49 -3.12 0.56
CA LEU A 67 12.06 -3.44 1.93
C LEU A 67 11.97 -2.15 2.77
N MET A 68 10.76 -1.86 3.27
CA MET A 68 10.52 -0.82 4.25
C MET A 68 10.86 -1.36 5.64
N CYS A 69 12.00 -0.93 6.17
CA CYS A 69 12.43 -1.32 7.50
C CYS A 69 12.22 -0.17 8.48
N PRO A 70 11.53 -0.38 9.61
CA PRO A 70 11.47 0.63 10.65
C PRO A 70 12.89 0.87 11.19
N ARG A 71 13.22 2.14 11.45
CA ARG A 71 14.53 2.53 12.04
C ARG A 71 14.59 2.38 13.56
N SER A 72 13.63 1.69 14.15
CA SER A 72 13.56 1.49 15.60
C SER A 72 14.31 0.24 16.00
N CYS A 73 15.24 0.39 16.94
CA CYS A 73 15.79 -0.69 17.76
C CYS A 73 15.20 -0.56 19.18
N ILE A 74 14.20 -1.39 19.50
CA ILE A 74 13.42 -1.21 20.75
C ILE A 74 14.08 -1.93 21.92
N VAL A 75 14.49 -3.19 21.72
CA VAL A 75 15.02 -4.04 22.81
C VAL A 75 16.46 -4.46 22.53
N HIS A 76 16.72 -4.93 21.31
CA HIS A 76 18.03 -5.38 20.88
C HIS A 76 18.13 -5.27 19.36
N GLY A 77 19.35 -5.03 18.88
CA GLY A 77 19.70 -5.13 17.48
C GLY A 77 19.96 -6.58 17.08
N VAL A 78 20.24 -6.76 15.79
CA VAL A 78 20.60 -8.05 15.20
C VAL A 78 22.04 -8.01 14.74
N ARG A 79 22.88 -8.91 15.26
CA ARG A 79 24.23 -9.12 14.71
C ARG A 79 24.14 -10.14 13.57
N GLY A 80 24.55 -9.73 12.38
CA GLY A 80 24.48 -10.57 11.18
C GLY A 80 25.75 -10.48 10.33
N LYS A 81 26.01 -11.54 9.55
CA LYS A 81 27.09 -11.59 8.55
C LYS A 81 26.51 -11.46 7.15
N SER A 82 26.86 -10.41 6.41
CA SER A 82 26.48 -10.25 5.00
C SER A 82 26.95 -11.45 4.18
N ILE A 83 26.07 -12.08 3.42
CA ILE A 83 26.45 -13.19 2.52
C ILE A 83 27.24 -12.67 1.30
N ILE A 84 27.11 -11.39 0.97
CA ILE A 84 27.77 -10.76 -0.17
C ILE A 84 29.20 -10.34 0.19
N THR A 85 29.33 -9.57 1.27
CA THR A 85 30.63 -8.97 1.65
C THR A 85 31.37 -9.74 2.73
N GLY A 86 30.70 -10.65 3.44
CA GLY A 86 31.24 -11.31 4.62
C GLY A 86 31.37 -10.41 5.86
N ALA A 87 31.03 -9.12 5.75
CA ALA A 87 31.11 -8.17 6.85
C ALA A 87 30.11 -8.54 7.96
N ILE A 88 30.55 -8.41 9.21
CA ILE A 88 29.68 -8.53 10.39
C ILE A 88 29.22 -7.13 10.80
N LYS A 89 27.91 -6.93 10.87
CA LYS A 89 27.29 -5.66 11.27
C LYS A 89 26.23 -5.91 12.33
N VAL A 90 25.87 -4.86 13.06
CA VAL A 90 24.70 -4.83 13.94
C VAL A 90 23.64 -3.96 13.27
N TYR A 91 22.44 -4.50 13.11
CA TYR A 91 21.29 -3.86 12.49
C TYR A 91 20.25 -3.50 13.55
N ASP A 92 19.46 -2.44 13.32
CA ASP A 92 18.42 -2.00 14.27
C ASP A 92 17.40 -3.11 14.58
N ASN A 93 17.12 -3.96 13.59
CA ASN A 93 16.21 -5.10 13.67
C ASN A 93 16.45 -6.07 12.50
N MET A 94 15.70 -7.17 12.49
CA MET A 94 15.86 -8.23 11.48
C MET A 94 15.60 -7.75 10.05
N CYS A 95 14.69 -6.78 9.85
CA CYS A 95 14.39 -6.26 8.52
C CYS A 95 15.63 -5.65 7.86
N TRP A 96 16.40 -4.86 8.61
CA TRP A 96 17.65 -4.28 8.10
C TRP A 96 18.72 -5.33 7.83
N ALA A 97 18.77 -6.40 8.63
CA ALA A 97 19.67 -7.52 8.38
C ALA A 97 19.31 -8.26 7.08
N GLU A 98 18.03 -8.57 6.87
CA GLU A 98 17.53 -9.19 5.64
C GLU A 98 17.77 -8.31 4.41
N LYS A 99 17.56 -6.99 4.54
CA LYS A 99 17.83 -6.02 3.48
C LYS A 99 19.29 -6.00 3.03
N ASP A 100 20.25 -6.24 3.94
CA ASP A 100 21.69 -6.37 3.62
C ASP A 100 22.11 -7.81 3.29
N LEU A 101 21.13 -8.71 3.12
CA LEU A 101 21.34 -10.15 2.89
C LEU A 101 22.26 -10.75 3.97
N ALA A 102 22.03 -10.39 5.23
CA ALA A 102 22.84 -10.85 6.34
C ALA A 102 22.25 -12.10 7.00
N LYS A 103 23.08 -13.12 7.18
CA LYS A 103 22.75 -14.30 7.99
C LYS A 103 22.80 -13.94 9.46
N PHE A 104 21.73 -14.23 10.19
CA PHE A 104 21.65 -14.05 11.65
C PHE A 104 22.78 -14.79 12.37
N ILE A 105 23.41 -14.11 13.34
CA ILE A 105 24.39 -14.70 14.27
C ILE A 105 23.83 -14.71 15.68
N SER A 106 23.44 -13.54 16.19
CA SER A 106 22.94 -13.37 17.55
C SER A 106 22.15 -12.07 17.69
N TYR A 107 21.41 -11.93 18.78
CA TYR A 107 20.99 -10.61 19.25
C TYR A 107 22.19 -9.82 19.77
N ALA A 108 22.09 -8.50 19.77
CA ALA A 108 23.12 -7.57 20.22
C ALA A 108 22.50 -6.31 20.83
N PRO A 109 23.26 -5.50 21.60
CA PRO A 109 22.83 -4.15 21.93
C PRO A 109 22.48 -3.36 20.68
N CYS A 110 21.56 -2.39 20.80
CA CYS A 110 21.22 -1.51 19.69
C CYS A 110 22.47 -0.80 19.14
N PRO A 111 22.62 -0.70 17.81
CA PRO A 111 23.73 0.05 17.22
C PRO A 111 23.61 1.53 17.63
N ARG A 112 24.75 2.19 17.84
CA ARG A 112 24.80 3.63 18.15
C ARG A 112 24.81 4.46 16.87
#